data_AF-A0A382K1N2-F1
#
_entry.id   AF-A0A382K1N2-F1
#
_cell.length_a   1.000
_cell.length_b   1.000
_cell.length_c   1.000
_cell.angle_alpha   90.00
_cell.angle_beta   90.00
_cell.angle_gamma   90.00
#
_symmetry.space_group_name_H-M   'P 1'
#
loop_
_entity.id
_entity.type
_entity.pdbx_description
1 polymer ?
#
loop_
_entity_poly.entity_id
_entity_poly.type
_entity_poly.pdbx_seq_one_letter_code
_entity_poly.pdbx_strand_id
1 'polypeptide(L)'
;MVKVPMTVAGAETLRKELNELKSVIRPRISAAISEAREHGDLRENAEYHAAREQQSFCEGRITEIESKLADSEIIDVTKIESTGRVIFGSTITLLNVET
;
A
#
# COMPACT_ATOMS: atom_id res chain seq x y z
N MET A 1 11.87 18.86 -4.41
CA MET A 1 10.61 18.20 -4.02
C MET A 1 10.72 17.88 -2.54
N VAL A 2 9.70 18.17 -1.74
CA VAL A 2 9.73 17.91 -0.29
C VAL A 2 9.46 16.42 -0.07
N LYS A 3 10.38 15.72 0.58
CA LYS A 3 10.19 14.30 0.93
C LYS A 3 9.25 14.17 2.12
N VAL A 4 8.38 13.16 2.09
CA VAL A 4 7.42 12.90 3.17
C VAL A 4 8.08 11.96 4.19
N PRO A 5 8.16 12.31 5.48
CA PRO A 5 8.77 11.44 6.48
C PRO A 5 7.94 10.16 6.66
N MET A 6 8.61 9.01 6.71
CA MET A 6 8.01 7.70 6.91
C MET A 6 8.85 6.89 7.90
N THR A 7 8.21 6.16 8.80
CA THR A 7 8.95 5.27 9.71
C THR A 7 9.48 4.04 8.97
N VAL A 8 10.57 3.44 9.46
CA VAL A 8 11.09 2.16 8.94
C VAL A 8 9.99 1.09 8.90
N ALA A 9 9.25 0.93 9.99
CA ALA A 9 8.16 -0.04 10.08
C ALA A 9 7.04 0.23 9.04
N GLY A 10 6.71 1.50 8.79
CA GLY A 10 5.74 1.88 7.76
C GLY A 10 6.23 1.51 6.36
N ALA A 11 7.50 1.80 6.05
CA ALA A 11 8.11 1.46 4.77
C ALA A 11 8.19 -0.06 4.55
N GLU A 12 8.51 -0.84 5.58
CA GLU A 12 8.53 -2.31 5.52
C GLU A 12 7.13 -2.89 5.28
N THR A 13 6.11 -2.34 5.94
CA THR A 13 4.71 -2.74 5.74
C THR A 13 4.28 -2.52 4.29
N LEU A 14 4.57 -1.34 3.73
CA LEU A 14 4.28 -1.03 2.33
C LEU A 14 5.06 -1.91 1.36
N ARG A 15 6.34 -2.18 1.63
CA ARG A 15 7.15 -3.10 0.80
C ARG A 15 6.60 -4.52 0.81
N LYS A 16 6.14 -5.01 1.96
CA LYS A 16 5.51 -6.33 2.08
C LYS A 16 4.21 -6.41 1.29
N GLU A 17 3.35 -5.40 1.42
CA GLU A 17 2.11 -5.30 0.66
C GLU A 17 2.39 -5.24 -0.85
N LEU A 18 3.34 -4.40 -1.27
CA LEU A 18 3.76 -4.29 -2.68
C LEU A 18 4.27 -5.62 -3.24
N ASN A 19 5.04 -6.38 -2.45
CA ASN A 19 5.53 -7.68 -2.87
C ASN A 19 4.39 -8.67 -3.06
N GLU A 20 3.45 -8.75 -2.13
CA GLU A 20 2.25 -9.61 -2.26
C GLU A 20 1.44 -9.25 -3.50
N LEU A 21 1.19 -7.95 -3.71
CA LEU A 21 0.46 -7.43 -4.86
C LEU A 21 1.11 -7.85 -6.18
N LYS A 22 2.44 -7.74 -6.29
CA LYS A 22 3.18 -8.04 -7.52
C LYS A 22 3.43 -9.52 -7.76
N SER A 23 3.74 -10.28 -6.71
CA SER A 23 4.19 -11.68 -6.83
C SER A 23 3.06 -12.70 -6.76
N VAL A 24 1.95 -12.36 -6.12
CA VAL A 24 0.82 -13.29 -5.91
C VAL A 24 -0.43 -12.76 -6.59
N ILE A 25 -0.86 -11.55 -6.24
CA ILE A 25 -2.19 -11.06 -6.60
C ILE A 25 -2.28 -10.71 -8.10
N ARG A 26 -1.33 -9.93 -8.63
CA ARG A 26 -1.30 -9.54 -10.04
C ARG A 26 -1.24 -10.76 -10.99
N PRO A 27 -0.38 -11.77 -10.77
CA PRO A 27 -0.41 -13.01 -11.56
C PRO A 27 -1.75 -13.75 -11.48
N ARG A 28 -2.33 -13.86 -10.27
CA ARG A 28 -3.64 -14.51 -10.08
C ARG A 28 -4.76 -13.81 -10.86
N ILE A 29 -4.81 -12.48 -10.83
CA ILE A 29 -5.78 -11.69 -11.60
C ILE A 29 -5.56 -11.88 -13.10
N SER A 30 -4.31 -11.88 -13.56
CA SER A 30 -3.98 -12.12 -14.97
C SER A 30 -4.44 -13.48 -15.45
N ALA A 31 -4.29 -14.53 -14.63
CA ALA A 31 -4.78 -15.87 -14.93
C ALA A 31 -6.31 -15.90 -15.02
N ALA A 32 -7.01 -15.30 -14.04
CA ALA A 32 -8.47 -15.23 -14.04
C ALA A 32 -9.03 -14.48 -15.27
N ILE A 33 -8.38 -13.39 -15.70
CA ILE A 33 -8.75 -12.68 -16.93
C ILE A 33 -8.55 -13.57 -18.17
N SER A 34 -7.46 -14.35 -18.20
CA SER A 34 -7.17 -15.25 -19.32
C SER A 34 -8.22 -16.36 -19.41
N GLU A 35 -8.53 -17.00 -18.29
CA GLU A 35 -9.55 -18.06 -18.19
C GLU A 35 -10.93 -17.53 -18.61
N ALA A 36 -11.35 -16.38 -18.07
CA ALA A 36 -12.62 -15.76 -18.44
C ALA A 36 -12.72 -15.40 -19.94
N ARG A 37 -11.60 -15.15 -20.63
CA ARG A 37 -11.57 -14.90 -22.08
C ARG A 37 -11.79 -16.15 -22.92
N GLU A 38 -11.43 -17.32 -22.42
CA GLU A 38 -11.61 -18.59 -23.14
C GLU A 38 -13.10 -18.98 -23.24
N HIS A 39 -13.95 -18.44 -22.38
CA HIS A 39 -15.40 -18.66 -22.39
C HIS A 39 -16.17 -17.86 -23.46
N GLY A 40 -15.49 -17.06 -24.29
CA GLY A 40 -15.98 -16.55 -25.57
C GLY A 40 -16.92 -15.35 -25.52
N ASP A 41 -17.99 -15.38 -24.74
CA ASP A 41 -18.93 -14.25 -24.63
C ASP A 41 -18.54 -13.28 -23.52
N LEU A 42 -17.71 -12.30 -23.86
CA LEU A 42 -17.20 -11.30 -22.92
C LEU A 42 -18.22 -10.21 -22.55
N ARG A 43 -19.33 -10.08 -23.29
CA ARG A 43 -20.30 -8.99 -23.05
C ARG A 43 -21.18 -9.25 -21.84
N GLU A 44 -21.43 -10.51 -21.50
CA GLU A 44 -22.24 -10.90 -20.35
C GLU A 44 -21.43 -11.65 -19.26
N ASN A 45 -20.13 -11.90 -19.50
CA ASN A 45 -19.28 -12.59 -18.55
C ASN A 45 -18.99 -11.71 -17.31
N ALA A 46 -19.76 -11.93 -16.25
CA ALA A 46 -19.60 -11.25 -14.96
C ALA A 46 -18.21 -11.48 -14.33
N GLU A 47 -17.62 -12.65 -14.50
CA GLU A 47 -16.30 -12.99 -13.97
C GLU A 47 -15.20 -12.20 -14.67
N TYR A 48 -15.31 -12.00 -15.99
CA TYR A 48 -14.40 -11.14 -16.74
C TYR A 48 -14.46 -9.69 -16.26
N HIS A 49 -15.66 -9.15 -16.08
CA HIS A 49 -15.85 -7.78 -15.57
C HIS A 49 -15.27 -7.62 -14.16
N ALA A 50 -15.57 -8.56 -13.25
CA ALA A 50 -15.02 -8.56 -11.90
C ALA A 50 -13.49 -8.66 -11.89
N ALA A 51 -12.90 -9.53 -12.72
CA ALA A 51 -11.45 -9.67 -12.80
C ALA A 51 -10.76 -8.41 -13.36
N ARG A 52 -11.38 -7.73 -14.32
CA ARG A 52 -10.90 -6.44 -14.85
C ARG A 52 -10.98 -5.31 -13.83
N GLU A 53 -12.03 -5.28 -13.03
CA GLU A 53 -12.15 -4.33 -11.94
C GLU A 53 -11.08 -4.58 -10.86
N GLN A 54 -10.89 -5.84 -10.44
CA GLN A 54 -9.80 -6.21 -9.53
C GLN A 54 -8.43 -5.84 -10.06
N GLN A 55 -8.19 -5.99 -11.37
CA GLN A 55 -6.96 -5.53 -12.01
C GLN A 55 -6.76 -4.02 -11.82
N SER A 56 -7.80 -3.22 -12.07
CA SER A 56 -7.74 -1.76 -11.89
C SER A 56 -7.36 -1.37 -10.46
N PHE A 57 -8.00 -1.99 -9.47
CA PHE A 57 -7.68 -1.75 -8.06
C PHE A 57 -6.27 -2.16 -7.69
N CYS A 58 -5.82 -3.34 -8.16
CA CYS A 58 -4.48 -3.84 -7.91
C CYS A 58 -3.41 -2.90 -8.48
N GLU A 59 -3.56 -2.47 -9.73
CA GLU A 59 -2.60 -1.56 -10.39
C GLU A 59 -2.62 -0.15 -9.76
N GLY A 60 -3.80 0.35 -9.40
CA GLY A 60 -3.94 1.61 -8.68
C GLY A 60 -3.20 1.57 -7.34
N ARG A 61 -3.38 0.49 -6.57
CA ARG A 61 -2.70 0.31 -5.28
C ARG A 61 -1.19 0.17 -5.42
N ILE A 62 -0.72 -0.58 -6.42
CA ILE A 62 0.73 -0.72 -6.69
C ILE A 62 1.34 0.65 -6.99
N THR A 63 0.71 1.43 -7.87
CA THR A 63 1.18 2.77 -8.25
C THR A 63 1.22 3.72 -7.04
N GLU A 64 0.18 3.68 -6.21
CA GLU A 64 0.09 4.49 -4.99
C GLU A 64 1.24 4.16 -4.02
N ILE A 65 1.49 2.87 -3.77
CA ILE A 65 2.55 2.42 -2.85
C ILE A 65 3.93 2.79 -3.41
N GLU A 66 4.18 2.59 -4.70
CA GLU A 66 5.44 2.94 -5.35
C GLU A 66 5.73 4.44 -5.25
N SER A 67 4.73 5.29 -5.52
CA SER A 67 4.86 6.75 -5.36
C SER A 67 5.16 7.11 -3.92
N LYS A 68 4.42 6.55 -2.95
CA LYS A 68 4.64 6.81 -1.52
C LYS A 68 6.05 6.42 -1.07
N LEU A 69 6.56 5.28 -1.52
CA LEU A 69 7.91 4.84 -1.20
C LEU A 69 8.98 5.73 -1.88
N ALA A 70 8.77 6.11 -3.14
CA ALA A 70 9.69 6.97 -3.89
C ALA A 70 9.81 8.38 -3.30
N ASP A 71 8.69 8.94 -2.83
CA ASP A 71 8.61 10.29 -2.26
C ASP A 71 8.95 10.33 -0.76
N SER A 72 9.24 9.17 -0.14
CA SER A 72 9.49 9.07 1.29
C SER A 72 10.92 9.38 1.71
N GLU A 73 11.06 9.97 2.89
CA GLU A 73 12.28 9.97 3.68
C GLU A 73 12.11 9.00 4.84
N ILE A 74 12.80 7.86 4.79
CA ILE A 74 12.68 6.82 5.80
C ILE A 74 13.50 7.21 7.04
N ILE A 75 12.80 7.40 8.16
CA ILE A 75 13.36 7.81 9.44
C ILE A 75 13.26 6.65 10.43
N ASP A 76 14.40 6.27 11.00
CA ASP A 76 14.47 5.32 12.11
C ASP A 76 14.28 6.07 13.44
N VAL A 77 13.03 6.13 13.87
CA VAL A 77 12.62 6.86 15.08
C VAL A 77 13.17 6.23 16.36
N THR A 78 13.63 4.97 16.33
CA THR A 78 14.23 4.29 17.49
C THR A 78 15.61 4.81 17.85
N LYS A 79 16.27 5.51 16.91
CA LYS A 79 17.59 6.10 17.09
C LYS A 79 17.54 7.57 17.52
N ILE A 80 16.35 8.15 17.63
CA ILE A 80 16.20 9.55 18.00
C ILE A 80 16.09 9.65 19.53
N GLU A 81 16.99 10.42 20.14
CA GLU A 81 16.97 10.65 21.58
C GLU A 81 15.69 11.38 22.01
N SER A 82 15.11 10.93 23.14
CA SER A 82 13.98 11.60 23.75
C SER A 82 14.45 12.88 24.43
N THR A 83 14.22 14.02 23.79
CA THR A 83 14.60 15.35 24.30
C THR A 83 13.44 16.08 24.99
N GLY A 84 12.31 15.40 25.21
CA GLY A 84 11.07 16.01 25.70
C GLY A 84 10.32 16.86 24.66
N ARG A 85 10.88 17.04 23.46
CA ARG A 85 10.17 17.64 22.32
C ARG A 85 9.38 16.59 21.55
N VAL A 86 8.14 16.92 21.20
CA VAL A 86 7.32 16.09 20.31
C VAL A 86 7.80 16.28 18.87
N ILE A 87 8.21 15.20 18.24
CA ILE A 87 8.75 15.17 16.88
C ILE A 87 8.09 14.04 16.07
N PHE A 88 8.43 13.92 14.79
CA PHE A 88 7.95 12.82 13.95
C PHE A 88 8.28 11.46 14.58
N GLY A 89 7.27 10.59 14.68
CA GLY A 89 7.41 9.26 15.29
C GLY A 89 7.26 9.21 16.81
N SER A 90 7.11 10.35 17.50
CA SER A 90 6.83 10.35 18.94
C SER A 90 5.47 9.73 19.23
N THR A 91 5.45 8.75 20.14
CA THR A 91 4.21 8.28 20.78
C THR A 91 4.00 9.10 22.04
N ILE A 92 2.84 9.75 22.17
CA ILE A 92 2.51 10.59 23.33
C ILE A 92 1.28 10.05 24.05
N THR A 93 1.24 10.24 25.36
CA THR A 93 0.06 9.98 26.19
C THR A 93 -0.53 11.32 26.59
N LEU A 94 -1.81 11.53 26.32
CA LEU A 94 -2.54 12.73 26.71
C LEU A 94 -3.39 12.44 27.94
N LEU A 95 -3.39 13.36 28.90
CA LEU A 95 -4.28 13.35 30.04
C LEU A 95 -5.32 14.44 29.83
N ASN A 96 -6.61 14.09 29.89
CA ASN A 96 -7.67 15.09 29.95
C ASN A 96 -7.76 15.62 31.39
N VAL A 97 -7.66 16.94 31.54
CA VAL A 97 -7.67 17.65 32.84
C VAL A 97 -8.97 18.42 33.09
N GLU A 98 -9.88 18.45 32.11
CA GLU A 98 -11.22 19.02 32.28
C GLU A 98 -12.18 17.88 32.64
N THR A 99 -12.50 17.79 33.94
CA THR A 99 -13.65 17.05 34.47
C THR A 99 -14.13 17.72 35.74
#